data_AF-A0A847F5B2-F1
#
_entry.id   AF-A0A847F5B2-F1
#
_cell.length_a   1.000
_cell.length_b   1.000
_cell.length_c   1.000
_cell.angle_alpha   90.00
_cell.angle_beta   90.00
_cell.angle_gamma   90.00
#
_symmetry.space_group_name_H-M   'P 1'
#
loop_
_entity.id
_entity.type
_entity.pdbx_description
1 polymer ?
#
loop_
_entity_poly.entity_id
_entity_poly.type
_entity_poly.pdbx_seq_one_letter_code
_entity_poly.pdbx_strand_id
1 'polypeptide(L)'
;GIFGFYEDIVDTNIGATQGWASVKHRLSHGIKLETLSIPLELAASRFSGGGRNLMERLREYRHCAMWIQACWAEAQGSIGVGPGGKPAVRYTVTRGDLERFRIGMRLVAEMHFAAGAKSIYTGIHGFPWQIGPDEIHLLDEAPLDPRAYIAVMSHLFGGAVMGDEPKHSVCDGKGRVHQVPNIVVADAAVMPSNIGVNPQHTIMGLATYFAQEALARA
;
A
#
# COMPACT_ATOMS: atom_id res chain seq x y z
N GLY A 1 0.99 8.36 0.40
CA GLY A 1 1.95 8.54 1.49
C GLY A 1 2.25 10.02 1.60
N ILE A 2 2.43 10.51 2.81
CA ILE A 2 2.68 11.91 3.10
C ILE A 2 4.12 12.05 3.56
N PHE A 3 4.78 13.11 3.12
CA PHE A 3 6.07 13.54 3.67
C PHE A 3 5.81 14.66 4.66
N GLY A 4 6.26 14.50 5.91
CA GLY A 4 6.36 15.60 6.87
C GLY A 4 7.76 16.19 6.82
N PHE A 5 7.84 17.52 6.83
CA PHE A 5 9.08 18.29 6.78
C PHE A 5 9.36 18.94 8.13
N TYR A 6 10.60 18.87 8.59
CA TYR A 6 11.01 19.22 9.95
C TYR A 6 12.12 20.27 9.93
N GLU A 7 12.32 20.95 11.05
CA GLU A 7 13.48 21.84 11.22
C GLU A 7 14.78 21.04 11.27
N ASP A 8 14.81 20.04 12.13
CA ASP A 8 15.96 19.17 12.32
C ASP A 8 16.11 18.20 11.15
N ILE A 9 17.33 17.69 10.98
CA ILE A 9 17.62 16.66 10.00
C ILE A 9 16.86 15.38 10.39
N VAL A 10 15.99 14.94 9.49
CA VAL A 10 15.28 13.67 9.54
C VAL A 10 15.62 12.95 8.23
N ASP A 11 16.71 12.19 8.27
CA ASP A 11 17.31 11.59 7.08
C ASP A 11 16.74 10.19 6.82
N THR A 12 15.77 10.11 5.91
CA THR A 12 15.10 8.86 5.55
C THR A 12 16.04 7.83 4.90
N ASN A 13 17.25 8.20 4.51
CA ASN A 13 18.24 7.25 3.97
C ASN A 13 18.92 6.41 5.06
N ILE A 14 18.73 6.77 6.34
CA ILE A 14 19.32 6.06 7.48
C ILE A 14 18.24 5.24 8.18
N GLY A 15 18.47 3.93 8.28
CA GLY A 15 17.60 3.00 9.00
C GLY A 15 16.82 2.06 8.10
N ALA A 16 15.74 1.50 8.62
CA ALA A 16 14.91 0.53 7.91
C ALA A 16 13.82 1.23 7.08
N THR A 17 13.58 0.73 5.87
CA THR A 17 12.53 1.24 4.98
C THR A 17 11.13 1.15 5.59
N GLN A 18 10.74 0.00 6.14
CA GLN A 18 9.49 -0.21 6.86
C GLN A 18 9.80 -0.64 8.31
N GLY A 19 10.33 0.28 9.10
CA GLY A 19 10.79 0.01 10.47
C GLY A 19 9.69 0.04 11.54
N TRP A 20 8.60 0.78 11.31
CA TRP A 20 7.52 0.91 12.30
C TRP A 20 6.13 0.95 11.65
N ALA A 21 5.14 0.45 12.38
CA ALA A 21 3.74 0.46 11.96
C ALA A 21 2.78 0.62 13.14
N SER A 22 1.60 1.18 12.86
CA SER A 22 0.46 1.24 13.79
C SER A 22 -0.76 0.60 13.15
N VAL A 23 -1.31 -0.41 13.84
CA VAL A 23 -2.55 -1.11 13.45
C VAL A 23 -3.78 -0.56 14.18
N LYS A 24 -3.63 0.54 14.95
CA LYS A 24 -4.70 1.11 15.79
C LYS A 24 -6.00 1.36 15.02
N HIS A 25 -5.90 1.79 13.77
CA HIS A 25 -7.05 2.15 12.93
C HIS A 25 -7.46 1.05 11.94
N ARG A 26 -6.85 -0.14 12.03
CA ARG A 26 -7.07 -1.23 11.06
C ARG A 26 -8.51 -1.70 11.08
N LEU A 27 -9.08 -1.94 12.27
CA LEU A 27 -10.44 -2.46 12.39
C LEU A 27 -11.50 -1.35 12.33
N SER A 28 -11.20 -0.14 12.81
CA SER A 28 -12.17 0.95 12.85
C SER A 28 -12.33 1.67 11.50
N HIS A 29 -11.23 1.84 10.76
CA HIS A 29 -11.21 2.61 9.51
C HIS A 29 -10.69 1.82 8.31
N GLY A 30 -10.22 0.58 8.52
CA GLY A 30 -9.58 -0.18 7.44
C GLY A 30 -8.19 0.37 7.09
N ILE A 31 -7.46 0.97 8.04
CA ILE A 31 -6.20 1.66 7.76
C ILE A 31 -5.10 1.22 8.71
N LYS A 32 -3.97 0.81 8.16
CA LYS A 32 -2.71 0.65 8.88
C LYS A 32 -1.79 1.81 8.53
N LEU A 33 -1.11 2.40 9.52
CA LEU A 33 -0.09 3.41 9.28
C LEU A 33 1.28 2.75 9.34
N GLU A 34 2.22 3.14 8.48
CA GLU A 34 3.59 2.64 8.54
C GLU A 34 4.60 3.64 7.99
N THR A 35 5.83 3.55 8.49
CA THR A 35 6.97 4.26 7.93
C THR A 35 7.29 3.68 6.56
N LEU A 36 7.64 4.54 5.61
CA LEU A 36 8.24 4.11 4.34
C LEU A 36 9.40 5.04 4.01
N SER A 37 10.61 4.50 3.86
CA SER A 37 11.67 5.21 3.16
C SER A 37 11.69 4.82 1.68
N ILE A 38 11.80 5.80 0.81
CA ILE A 38 12.02 5.58 -0.62
C ILE A 38 13.30 6.30 -1.02
N PRO A 39 14.11 5.76 -1.95
CA PRO A 39 15.30 6.43 -2.46
C PRO A 39 15.00 7.83 -3.03
N LEU A 40 16.02 8.69 -3.08
CA LEU A 40 15.91 10.07 -3.58
C LEU A 40 15.30 10.13 -4.99
N GLU A 41 15.68 9.22 -5.88
CA GLU A 41 15.17 9.15 -7.25
C GLU A 41 13.67 8.86 -7.30
N LEU A 42 13.16 8.04 -6.38
CA LEU A 42 11.72 7.81 -6.26
C LEU A 42 11.04 8.99 -5.57
N ALA A 43 11.64 9.60 -4.55
CA ALA A 43 11.13 10.80 -3.90
C ALA A 43 10.99 11.98 -4.89
N ALA A 44 11.96 12.16 -5.78
CA ALA A 44 11.92 13.18 -6.82
C ALA A 44 10.72 13.03 -7.77
N SER A 45 10.29 11.79 -8.06
CA SER A 45 9.07 11.54 -8.84
C SER A 45 7.76 11.89 -8.09
N ARG A 46 7.84 12.04 -6.76
CA ARG A 46 6.69 12.33 -5.88
C ARG A 46 6.62 13.80 -5.49
N PHE A 47 7.74 14.52 -5.56
CA PHE A 47 7.78 15.94 -5.28
C PHE A 47 7.24 16.69 -6.49
N SER A 48 6.24 17.54 -6.26
CA SER A 48 5.61 18.31 -7.32
C SER A 48 6.60 19.29 -7.96
N GLY A 49 6.30 19.74 -9.18
CA GLY A 49 7.09 20.74 -9.91
C GLY A 49 8.21 20.14 -10.77
N GLY A 50 8.99 21.03 -11.39
CA GLY A 50 10.10 20.67 -12.27
C GLY A 50 11.17 21.75 -12.27
N GLY A 51 12.33 21.45 -12.86
CA GLY A 51 13.46 22.38 -12.94
C GLY A 51 13.89 22.90 -11.57
N ARG A 52 14.00 24.23 -11.44
CA ARG A 52 14.45 24.87 -10.19
C ARG A 52 13.55 24.57 -8.99
N ASN A 53 12.23 24.57 -9.17
CA ASN A 53 11.28 24.29 -8.09
C ASN A 53 11.46 22.88 -7.49
N LEU A 54 11.70 21.89 -8.36
CA LEU A 54 11.98 20.53 -7.90
C LEU A 54 13.33 20.48 -7.17
N MET A 55 14.37 21.11 -7.72
CA MET A 55 15.69 21.15 -7.10
C MET A 55 15.68 21.82 -5.72
N GLU A 56 14.90 22.88 -5.54
CA GLU A 56 14.72 23.53 -4.24
C GLU A 56 14.05 22.58 -3.23
N ARG A 57 12.98 21.88 -3.63
CA ARG A 57 12.29 20.91 -2.77
C ARG A 57 13.17 19.71 -2.40
N LEU A 58 14.01 19.25 -3.32
CA LEU A 58 14.93 18.14 -3.07
C LEU A 58 16.04 18.49 -2.07
N ARG A 59 16.33 19.78 -1.84
CA ARG A 59 17.26 20.19 -0.76
C ARG A 59 16.71 19.85 0.62
N GLU A 60 15.39 19.84 0.77
CA GLU A 60 14.70 19.51 2.02
C GLU A 60 14.55 18.00 2.25
N TYR A 61 15.04 17.15 1.33
CA TYR A 61 14.85 15.70 1.43
C TYR A 61 15.48 15.09 2.70
N ARG A 62 16.57 15.68 3.21
CA ARG A 62 17.21 15.25 4.47
C ARG A 62 16.48 15.74 5.72
N HIS A 63 15.43 16.54 5.56
CA HIS A 63 14.61 17.10 6.62
C HIS A 63 13.19 16.53 6.57
N CYS A 64 13.00 15.34 5.99
CA CYS A 64 11.66 14.78 5.82
C CYS A 64 11.57 13.31 6.20
N ALA A 65 10.43 12.96 6.80
CA ALA A 65 10.04 11.57 7.02
C ALA A 65 8.78 11.27 6.22
N MET A 66 8.70 10.06 5.68
CA MET A 66 7.52 9.59 4.98
C MET A 66 6.78 8.54 5.80
N TRP A 67 5.48 8.77 5.96
CA TRP A 67 4.54 7.80 6.47
C TRP A 67 3.44 7.56 5.46
N ILE A 68 2.98 6.31 5.40
CA ILE A 68 1.90 5.91 4.53
C ILE A 68 0.71 5.43 5.34
N GLN A 69 -0.46 5.69 4.80
CA GLN A 69 -1.66 4.94 5.09
C GLN A 69 -1.69 3.76 4.11
N ALA A 70 -1.82 2.55 4.63
CA ALA A 70 -2.10 1.35 3.88
C ALA A 70 -3.57 1.02 4.07
N CYS A 71 -4.34 1.14 2.99
CA CYS A 71 -5.77 0.90 2.97
C CYS A 71 -6.06 -0.59 2.84
N TRP A 72 -6.91 -1.11 3.73
CA TRP A 72 -7.59 -2.38 3.56
C TRP A 72 -8.70 -2.20 2.52
N ALA A 73 -8.29 -2.23 1.25
CA ALA A 73 -9.17 -1.91 0.14
C ALA A 73 -10.26 -2.96 -0.06
N GLU A 74 -11.46 -2.49 -0.38
CA GLU A 74 -12.60 -3.30 -0.84
C GLU A 74 -12.56 -3.56 -2.34
N ALA A 75 -11.84 -2.73 -3.09
CA ALA A 75 -11.68 -2.88 -4.52
C ALA A 75 -11.17 -4.28 -4.90
N GLN A 76 -11.83 -4.84 -5.90
CA GLN A 76 -11.46 -6.10 -6.55
C GLN A 76 -11.01 -5.82 -7.98
N GLY A 77 -10.14 -6.68 -8.49
CA GLY A 77 -9.63 -6.58 -9.85
C GLY A 77 -9.65 -7.94 -10.54
N SER A 78 -9.12 -7.96 -11.76
CA SER A 78 -8.93 -9.19 -12.52
C SER A 78 -7.51 -9.26 -13.07
N ILE A 79 -7.04 -10.49 -13.24
CA ILE A 79 -5.77 -10.80 -13.89
C ILE A 79 -6.12 -11.56 -15.15
N GLY A 80 -5.51 -11.18 -16.27
CA GLY A 80 -5.69 -11.87 -17.54
C GLY A 80 -4.44 -11.79 -18.40
N VAL A 81 -4.58 -12.22 -19.65
CA VAL A 81 -3.50 -12.16 -20.64
C VAL A 81 -3.59 -10.83 -21.40
N GLY A 82 -2.53 -10.04 -21.33
CA GLY A 82 -2.35 -8.80 -22.04
C GLY A 82 -1.61 -8.96 -23.38
N PRO A 83 -1.29 -7.84 -24.05
CA PRO A 83 -0.56 -7.84 -25.32
C PRO A 83 0.75 -8.62 -25.23
N GLY A 84 1.02 -9.46 -26.24
CA GLY A 84 2.23 -10.29 -26.27
C GLY A 84 2.26 -11.42 -25.24
N GLY A 85 1.10 -11.84 -24.71
CA GLY A 85 1.00 -12.96 -23.78
C GLY A 85 1.40 -12.65 -22.34
N LYS A 86 1.71 -11.38 -22.03
CA LYS A 86 2.15 -10.97 -20.68
C LYS A 86 0.96 -10.85 -19.72
N PRO A 87 1.13 -11.12 -18.41
CA PRO A 87 0.08 -10.87 -17.44
C PRO A 87 -0.35 -9.39 -17.45
N ALA A 88 -1.66 -9.17 -17.42
CA ALA A 88 -2.28 -7.85 -17.30
C ALA A 88 -3.20 -7.82 -16.08
N VAL A 89 -2.95 -6.87 -15.19
CA VAL A 89 -3.77 -6.62 -14.00
C VAL A 89 -4.70 -5.44 -14.31
N ARG A 90 -5.99 -5.62 -14.08
CA ARG A 90 -6.99 -4.55 -14.09
C ARG A 90 -7.50 -4.36 -12.67
N TYR A 91 -7.26 -3.18 -12.12
CA TYR A 91 -7.66 -2.85 -10.75
C TYR A 91 -7.94 -1.36 -10.65
N THR A 92 -9.04 -1.02 -10.00
CA THR A 92 -9.44 0.36 -9.75
C THR A 92 -9.95 0.45 -8.34
N VAL A 93 -9.35 1.34 -7.54
CA VAL A 93 -9.84 1.61 -6.16
C VAL A 93 -11.26 2.14 -6.21
N THR A 94 -12.08 1.74 -5.24
CA THR A 94 -13.48 2.18 -5.16
C THR A 94 -13.56 3.58 -4.58
N ARG A 95 -14.74 4.21 -4.66
CA ARG A 95 -15.02 5.45 -3.94
C ARG A 95 -14.83 5.30 -2.43
N GLY A 96 -15.29 4.19 -1.85
CA GLY A 96 -15.12 3.91 -0.42
C GLY A 96 -13.65 3.79 -0.02
N ASP A 97 -12.80 3.22 -0.88
CA ASP A 97 -11.35 3.19 -0.65
C ASP A 97 -10.73 4.59 -0.67
N LEU A 98 -11.20 5.48 -1.54
CA LEU A 98 -10.74 6.88 -1.60
C LEU A 98 -11.23 7.70 -0.39
N GLU A 99 -12.42 7.41 0.13
CA GLU A 99 -12.89 7.99 1.39
C GLU A 99 -12.00 7.53 2.56
N ARG A 100 -11.58 6.25 2.59
CA ARG A 100 -10.55 5.77 3.52
C ARG A 100 -9.20 6.46 3.30
N PHE A 101 -8.81 6.76 2.07
CA PHE A 101 -7.57 7.50 1.81
C PHE A 101 -7.59 8.87 2.48
N ARG A 102 -8.70 9.63 2.40
CA ARG A 102 -8.84 10.92 3.10
C ARG A 102 -8.61 10.77 4.60
N ILE A 103 -9.27 9.81 5.23
CA ILE A 103 -9.12 9.51 6.67
C ILE A 103 -7.66 9.19 7.00
N GLY A 104 -7.04 8.28 6.24
CA GLY A 104 -5.66 7.86 6.48
C GLY A 104 -4.65 8.98 6.29
N MET A 105 -4.85 9.82 5.26
CA MET A 105 -4.02 10.98 5.01
C MET A 105 -4.14 12.00 6.13
N ARG A 106 -5.36 12.27 6.61
CA ARG A 106 -5.58 13.13 7.77
C ARG A 106 -4.87 12.61 9.02
N LEU A 107 -5.01 11.32 9.34
CA LEU A 107 -4.35 10.71 10.51
C LEU A 107 -2.82 10.81 10.42
N VAL A 108 -2.24 10.58 9.23
CA VAL A 108 -0.79 10.73 9.03
C VAL A 108 -0.35 12.20 9.12
N ALA A 109 -1.15 13.13 8.59
CA ALA A 109 -0.87 14.56 8.70
C ALA A 109 -0.89 15.03 10.16
N GLU A 110 -1.95 14.71 10.91
CA GLU A 110 -2.08 15.01 12.34
C GLU A 110 -0.89 14.45 13.12
N MET A 111 -0.46 13.22 12.82
CA MET A 111 0.70 12.60 13.44
C MET A 111 2.01 13.33 13.10
N HIS A 112 2.22 13.76 11.85
CA HIS A 112 3.40 14.52 11.47
C HIS A 112 3.46 15.87 12.20
N PHE A 113 2.35 16.61 12.24
CA PHE A 113 2.29 17.90 12.94
C PHE A 113 2.44 17.75 14.45
N ALA A 114 1.84 16.73 15.06
CA ALA A 114 2.06 16.40 16.47
C ALA A 114 3.52 16.04 16.77
N ALA A 115 4.24 15.49 15.80
CA ALA A 115 5.68 15.21 15.88
C ALA A 115 6.57 16.43 15.56
N GLY A 116 6.01 17.61 15.31
CA GLY A 116 6.76 18.85 15.07
C GLY A 116 7.07 19.14 13.60
N ALA A 117 6.38 18.53 12.64
CA ALA A 117 6.52 18.91 11.24
C ALA A 117 6.06 20.36 11.02
N LYS A 118 6.82 21.13 10.24
CA LYS A 118 6.48 22.51 9.83
C LYS A 118 5.46 22.53 8.71
N SER A 119 5.50 21.53 7.85
CA SER A 119 4.58 21.34 6.74
C SER A 119 4.53 19.88 6.33
N ILE A 120 3.54 19.54 5.53
CA ILE A 120 3.48 18.24 4.87
C ILE A 120 3.32 18.41 3.37
N TYR A 121 3.87 17.47 2.59
CA TYR A 121 3.56 17.34 1.16
C TYR A 121 2.49 16.27 0.95
N THR A 122 1.39 16.67 0.32
CA THR A 122 0.18 15.83 0.20
C THR A 122 0.34 14.73 -0.85
N GLY A 123 1.07 15.00 -1.93
CA GLY A 123 1.25 14.07 -3.05
C GLY A 123 -0.03 13.85 -3.87
N ILE A 124 -0.98 14.80 -3.83
CA ILE A 124 -2.26 14.75 -4.55
C ILE A 124 -2.20 15.70 -5.76
N HIS A 125 -2.51 15.18 -6.94
CA HIS A 125 -2.58 15.97 -8.17
C HIS A 125 -3.84 16.86 -8.20
N GLY A 126 -3.68 18.13 -8.57
CA GLY A 126 -4.79 19.10 -8.62
C GLY A 126 -5.25 19.61 -7.25
N PHE A 127 -4.46 19.37 -6.20
CA PHE A 127 -4.73 19.76 -4.82
C PHE A 127 -3.50 20.50 -4.26
N PRO A 128 -3.61 21.30 -3.17
CA PRO A 128 -2.46 21.92 -2.53
C PRO A 128 -1.36 20.91 -2.26
N TRP A 129 -0.20 21.16 -2.88
CA TRP A 129 0.92 20.23 -2.85
C TRP A 129 1.62 20.22 -1.48
N GLN A 130 1.59 21.35 -0.77
CA GLN A 130 2.10 21.56 0.57
C GLN A 130 0.98 22.20 1.41
N ILE A 131 0.80 21.73 2.63
CA ILE A 131 -0.11 22.33 3.62
C ILE A 131 0.56 22.43 4.99
N GLY A 132 0.17 23.42 5.78
CA GLY A 132 0.57 23.65 7.16
C GLY A 132 -0.38 23.03 8.20
N PRO A 133 -0.08 23.20 9.50
CA PRO A 133 -0.85 22.59 10.60
C PRO A 133 -2.29 23.07 10.66
N ASP A 134 -2.56 24.34 10.31
CA ASP A 134 -3.92 24.91 10.32
C ASP A 134 -4.76 24.49 9.10
N GLU A 135 -4.13 23.84 8.12
CA GLU A 135 -4.72 23.49 6.82
C GLU A 135 -5.06 21.99 6.71
N ILE A 136 -4.89 21.20 7.77
CA ILE A 136 -5.19 19.74 7.78
C ILE A 136 -6.62 19.46 7.30
N HIS A 137 -7.57 20.34 7.63
CA HIS A 137 -8.98 20.23 7.26
C HIS A 137 -9.19 20.16 5.74
N LEU A 138 -8.27 20.70 4.92
CA LEU A 138 -8.37 20.62 3.47
C LEU A 138 -8.35 19.15 2.97
N LEU A 139 -7.72 18.24 3.71
CA LEU A 139 -7.67 16.81 3.34
C LEU A 139 -9.05 16.15 3.32
N ASP A 140 -10.04 16.71 4.01
CA ASP A 140 -11.43 16.24 3.98
C ASP A 140 -12.07 16.48 2.59
N GLU A 141 -11.51 17.42 1.81
CA GLU A 141 -11.95 17.77 0.45
C GLU A 141 -11.10 17.16 -0.66
N ALA A 142 -10.03 16.43 -0.33
CA ALA A 142 -9.11 15.84 -1.30
C ALA A 142 -9.86 15.02 -2.39
N PRO A 143 -9.53 15.09 -3.68
CA PRO A 143 -10.39 14.56 -4.75
C PRO A 143 -10.79 13.08 -4.55
N LEU A 144 -12.03 12.69 -4.88
CA LEU A 144 -12.42 11.28 -4.95
C LEU A 144 -12.24 10.73 -6.37
N ASP A 145 -11.08 11.04 -6.96
CA ASP A 145 -10.66 10.54 -8.27
C ASP A 145 -9.39 9.71 -8.09
N PRO A 146 -9.39 8.41 -8.46
CA PRO A 146 -8.21 7.57 -8.32
C PRO A 146 -6.98 8.10 -9.07
N ARG A 147 -7.19 8.88 -10.14
CA ARG A 147 -6.11 9.47 -10.95
C ARG A 147 -5.39 10.61 -10.23
N ALA A 148 -5.98 11.17 -9.18
CA ALA A 148 -5.36 12.24 -8.39
C ALA A 148 -4.26 11.73 -7.46
N TYR A 149 -4.24 10.42 -7.17
CA TYR A 149 -3.33 9.82 -6.19
C TYR A 149 -2.27 8.99 -6.87
N ILE A 150 -1.04 9.12 -6.38
CA ILE A 150 0.02 8.18 -6.73
C ILE A 150 0.01 7.04 -5.70
N ALA A 151 -0.92 6.10 -5.88
CA ALA A 151 -1.02 4.88 -5.07
C ALA A 151 -0.02 3.82 -5.54
N VAL A 152 0.49 3.01 -4.61
CA VAL A 152 1.30 1.83 -4.91
C VAL A 152 0.53 0.61 -4.42
N MET A 153 0.29 -0.32 -5.33
CA MET A 153 -0.30 -1.60 -4.99
C MET A 153 0.82 -2.63 -4.79
N SER A 154 1.33 -2.71 -3.56
CA SER A 154 2.42 -3.64 -3.23
C SER A 154 1.93 -5.07 -2.95
N HIS A 155 0.67 -5.24 -2.56
CA HIS A 155 0.12 -6.53 -2.13
C HIS A 155 -1.14 -6.85 -2.93
N LEU A 156 -0.99 -7.67 -3.97
CA LEU A 156 -2.10 -8.28 -4.69
C LEU A 156 -2.34 -9.69 -4.16
N PHE A 157 -3.60 -10.03 -3.98
CA PHE A 157 -4.05 -11.32 -3.47
C PHE A 157 -5.02 -11.95 -4.45
N GLY A 158 -5.19 -13.26 -4.36
CA GLY A 158 -6.11 -13.99 -5.21
C GLY A 158 -5.55 -14.30 -6.61
N GLY A 159 -6.41 -14.79 -7.49
CA GLY A 159 -6.05 -15.31 -8.82
C GLY A 159 -5.94 -16.84 -8.86
N ALA A 160 -5.69 -17.50 -7.73
CA ALA A 160 -5.77 -18.95 -7.56
C ALA A 160 -6.42 -19.30 -6.21
N VAL A 161 -7.50 -18.60 -5.88
CA VAL A 161 -8.10 -18.60 -4.54
C VAL A 161 -8.41 -20.00 -4.04
N MET A 162 -8.10 -20.25 -2.76
CA MET A 162 -8.43 -21.51 -2.09
C MET A 162 -9.89 -21.55 -1.65
N GLY A 163 -10.49 -22.75 -1.66
CA GLY A 163 -11.85 -22.99 -1.17
C GLY A 163 -12.25 -24.46 -1.34
N ASP A 164 -13.39 -24.83 -0.75
CA ASP A 164 -13.84 -26.22 -0.73
C ASP A 164 -14.49 -26.68 -2.05
N GLU A 165 -14.97 -25.73 -2.86
CA GLU A 165 -15.71 -26.02 -4.09
C GLU A 165 -14.95 -25.57 -5.36
N PRO A 166 -14.67 -26.48 -6.32
CA PRO A 166 -14.02 -26.15 -7.59
C PRO A 166 -14.77 -25.11 -8.45
N LYS A 167 -16.07 -24.92 -8.20
CA LYS A 167 -16.88 -23.92 -8.89
C LYS A 167 -16.54 -22.49 -8.48
N HIS A 168 -16.00 -22.31 -7.27
CA HIS A 168 -15.76 -21.00 -6.65
C HIS A 168 -14.29 -20.81 -6.24
N SER A 169 -13.43 -21.80 -6.47
CA SER A 169 -12.03 -21.78 -6.09
C SER A 169 -11.16 -22.54 -7.09
N VAL A 170 -9.87 -22.21 -7.12
CA VAL A 170 -8.88 -22.86 -7.98
C VAL A 170 -8.17 -23.98 -7.22
N CYS A 171 -7.91 -23.76 -5.94
CA CYS A 171 -7.21 -24.69 -5.06
C CYS A 171 -8.08 -25.10 -3.87
N ASP A 172 -7.80 -26.25 -3.26
CA ASP A 172 -8.37 -26.64 -1.96
C ASP A 172 -7.70 -25.89 -0.79
N GLY A 173 -8.19 -26.11 0.45
CA GLY A 173 -7.60 -25.54 1.68
C GLY A 173 -6.17 -26.00 2.00
N LYS A 174 -5.56 -26.82 1.14
CA LYS A 174 -4.18 -27.32 1.23
C LYS A 174 -3.34 -26.83 0.03
N GLY A 175 -3.86 -25.87 -0.73
CA GLY A 175 -3.20 -25.28 -1.89
C GLY A 175 -3.22 -26.15 -3.15
N ARG A 176 -3.90 -27.30 -3.16
CA ARG A 176 -3.90 -28.22 -4.30
C ARG A 176 -4.90 -27.79 -5.35
N VAL A 177 -4.50 -27.76 -6.61
CA VAL A 177 -5.41 -27.41 -7.72
C VAL A 177 -6.48 -28.49 -7.87
N HIS A 178 -7.75 -28.08 -7.91
CA HIS A 178 -8.88 -29.01 -7.96
C HIS A 178 -8.89 -29.91 -9.20
N GLN A 179 -8.56 -29.34 -10.36
CA GLN A 179 -8.72 -30.01 -11.65
C GLN A 179 -7.48 -30.79 -12.11
N VAL A 180 -6.31 -30.51 -11.51
CA VAL A 180 -5.04 -31.07 -11.96
C VAL A 180 -4.30 -31.68 -10.77
N PRO A 181 -4.09 -33.01 -10.75
CA PRO A 181 -3.40 -33.66 -9.65
C PRO A 181 -1.94 -33.20 -9.56
N ASN A 182 -1.37 -33.26 -8.35
CA ASN A 182 0.04 -32.97 -8.08
C ASN A 182 0.50 -31.55 -8.43
N ILE A 183 -0.43 -30.59 -8.51
CA ILE A 183 -0.11 -29.16 -8.59
C ILE A 183 -0.54 -28.47 -7.31
N VAL A 184 0.37 -27.70 -6.73
CA VAL A 184 0.14 -26.88 -5.52
C VAL A 184 0.49 -25.43 -5.81
N VAL A 185 -0.37 -24.51 -5.39
CA VAL A 185 -0.12 -23.07 -5.37
C VAL A 185 0.16 -22.64 -3.92
N ALA A 186 1.28 -21.97 -3.69
CA ALA A 186 1.80 -21.69 -2.34
C ALA A 186 2.28 -20.23 -2.19
N ASP A 187 1.52 -19.28 -2.71
CA ASP A 187 1.81 -17.85 -2.62
C ASP A 187 0.55 -17.03 -2.24
N ALA A 188 0.60 -15.71 -2.40
CA ALA A 188 -0.54 -14.83 -2.11
C ALA A 188 -1.78 -15.11 -3.00
N ALA A 189 -1.63 -15.82 -4.11
CA ALA A 189 -2.73 -16.07 -5.04
C ALA A 189 -3.80 -16.99 -4.47
N VAL A 190 -3.46 -17.83 -3.48
CA VAL A 190 -4.43 -18.65 -2.76
C VAL A 190 -5.30 -17.86 -1.79
N MET A 191 -4.85 -16.68 -1.37
CA MET A 191 -5.55 -15.90 -0.36
C MET A 191 -6.84 -15.31 -0.94
N PRO A 192 -8.02 -15.61 -0.36
CA PRO A 192 -9.31 -15.19 -0.92
C PRO A 192 -9.60 -13.70 -0.70
N SER A 193 -8.87 -13.03 0.19
CA SER A 193 -9.03 -11.62 0.48
C SER A 193 -7.73 -10.99 0.98
N ASN A 194 -7.63 -9.66 0.81
CA ASN A 194 -6.64 -8.83 1.46
C ASN A 194 -6.82 -8.89 2.99
N ILE A 195 -5.70 -8.97 3.72
CA ILE A 195 -5.69 -9.06 5.19
C ILE A 195 -5.48 -7.69 5.89
N GLY A 196 -5.33 -6.60 5.15
CA GLY A 196 -5.16 -5.23 5.67
C GLY A 196 -3.83 -4.96 6.38
N VAL A 197 -2.86 -5.88 6.24
CA VAL A 197 -1.50 -5.79 6.81
C VAL A 197 -0.48 -6.43 5.85
N ASN A 198 0.82 -6.34 6.17
CA ASN A 198 1.87 -6.95 5.34
C ASN A 198 1.73 -8.48 5.35
N PRO A 199 1.64 -9.13 4.18
CA PRO A 199 1.24 -10.54 4.13
C PRO A 199 2.39 -11.54 4.24
N GLN A 200 3.64 -11.08 4.30
CA GLN A 200 4.83 -11.94 4.24
C GLN A 200 4.73 -13.16 5.17
N HIS A 201 4.47 -12.94 6.47
CA HIS A 201 4.37 -14.05 7.42
C HIS A 201 3.18 -14.97 7.16
N THR A 202 2.06 -14.42 6.66
CA THR A 202 0.88 -15.23 6.30
C THR A 202 1.18 -16.12 5.11
N ILE A 203 1.85 -15.58 4.08
CA ILE A 203 2.26 -16.33 2.89
C ILE A 203 3.26 -17.41 3.27
N MET A 204 4.29 -17.08 4.07
CA MET A 204 5.27 -18.06 4.55
C MET A 204 4.61 -19.17 5.37
N GLY A 205 3.65 -18.84 6.23
CA GLY A 205 2.91 -19.82 7.03
C GLY A 205 2.08 -20.77 6.16
N LEU A 206 1.31 -20.23 5.21
CA LEU A 206 0.53 -21.02 4.26
C LEU A 206 1.42 -21.91 3.40
N ALA A 207 2.49 -21.38 2.83
CA ALA A 207 3.44 -22.14 2.02
C ALA A 207 4.08 -23.30 2.80
N THR A 208 4.46 -23.04 4.06
CA THR A 208 5.03 -24.06 4.95
C THR A 208 4.01 -25.16 5.26
N TYR A 209 2.77 -24.78 5.58
CA TYR A 209 1.68 -25.72 5.83
C TYR A 209 1.37 -26.58 4.60
N PHE A 210 1.27 -25.98 3.42
CA PHE A 210 1.02 -26.72 2.17
C PHE A 210 2.15 -27.69 1.83
N ALA A 211 3.41 -27.31 2.08
CA ALA A 211 4.55 -28.19 1.91
C ALA A 211 4.48 -29.42 2.84
N GLN A 212 4.10 -29.23 4.11
CA GLN A 212 3.89 -30.34 5.05
C GLN A 212 2.77 -31.29 4.59
N GLU A 213 1.65 -30.72 4.11
CA GLU A 213 0.53 -31.49 3.57
C GLU A 213 0.86 -32.24 2.27
N ALA A 214 1.81 -31.74 1.47
CA ALA A 214 2.31 -32.43 0.30
C ALA A 214 3.23 -33.60 0.68
N LEU A 215 4.13 -33.40 1.64
CA LEU A 215 5.07 -34.42 2.12
C LEU A 215 4.39 -35.57 2.86
N ALA A 216 3.34 -35.30 3.64
CA ALA A 216 2.59 -36.33 4.36
C ALA A 216 1.85 -37.32 3.44
N ARG A 217 1.84 -37.08 2.12
CA ARG A 217 1.26 -37.95 1.09
C ARG A 217 2.31 -38.71 0.26
N ALA A 218 3.60 -38.42 0.44
CA ALA A 218 4.70 -39.13 -0.20
C ALA A 218 5.06 -40.39 0.60
#